data_AF-A0A9P9T7Y9-F1
#
_entry.id   AF-A0A9P9T7Y9-F1
#
_cell.length_a   1.000
_cell.length_b   1.000
_cell.length_c   1.000
_cell.angle_alpha   90.00
_cell.angle_beta   90.00
_cell.angle_gamma   90.00
#
_symmetry.space_group_name_H-M   'P 1'
#
loop_
_entity.id
_entity.type
_entity.pdbx_description
1 polymer ?
#
loop_
_entity_poly.entity_id
_entity_poly.type
_entity_poly.pdbx_seq_one_letter_code
_entity_poly.pdbx_strand_id
1 'polypeptide(L)'
;MKQPNQFLDSSTQTDAGLEDIANDAPIDRPAAPKKIHDTTWMLTNANEQQIALGIRLEDVQQSANQVTSKGGHELLCSYSWKQTDSPTIYVPGTPATFTFHDPTKTAIELAADTGLHWIDQHAGRVPTHQFEPVFQALAALQSDERFDDVDIVVNRGSLQQLLKWVNHKSHQAFHLDLDIVGNTLFLGRKVKKPKAASSADSYGRSFEEFFTIEDPELENADGHHRMLKYDFGGLNMVVRVEADACVPNTEYDIEAPVILHPACDPDSSNGLGISHKGPEVTSVIAKGTLIPQSLMIEPKSNEDTMPKEQLWFDRTPSCSLGRIRDNGKFRRLIGKTLSQADAEEWE
;
A
#
# COMPACT_ATOMS: atom_id res chain seq x y z
N MET A 1 44.45 55.41 -45.39
CA MET A 1 44.33 56.62 -46.23
C MET A 1 44.22 56.19 -47.68
N LYS A 2 43.02 56.28 -48.25
CA LYS A 2 42.65 56.41 -49.68
C LYS A 2 41.29 55.74 -49.91
N GLN A 3 40.26 56.58 -49.80
CA GLN A 3 39.08 56.55 -50.67
C GLN A 3 39.42 57.40 -51.92
N PRO A 4 38.81 57.17 -53.10
CA PRO A 4 37.37 57.39 -53.29
C PRO A 4 36.61 56.32 -54.11
N ASN A 5 35.33 56.21 -53.77
CA ASN A 5 34.26 55.51 -54.50
C ASN A 5 33.40 56.54 -55.26
N GLN A 6 32.89 56.14 -56.42
CA GLN A 6 31.63 56.57 -57.08
C GLN A 6 31.26 55.46 -58.09
N PHE A 7 30.04 54.95 -58.29
CA PHE A 7 28.69 55.24 -57.78
C PHE A 7 27.70 54.13 -58.25
N LEU A 8 26.64 53.86 -57.44
CA LEU A 8 25.28 53.34 -57.75
C LEU A 8 25.11 51.92 -58.37
N ASP A 9 24.13 51.06 -58.03
CA ASP A 9 22.89 51.18 -57.24
C ASP A 9 22.43 49.78 -56.73
N SER A 10 21.58 49.84 -55.70
CA SER A 10 20.71 48.87 -55.01
C SER A 10 20.08 47.71 -55.83
N SER A 11 19.56 46.60 -55.29
CA SER A 11 19.21 46.15 -53.94
C SER A 11 19.00 44.62 -53.95
N THR A 12 19.41 43.97 -52.85
CA THR A 12 18.92 42.71 -52.26
C THR A 12 18.39 41.59 -53.17
N GLN A 13 19.19 40.53 -53.34
CA GLN A 13 18.88 39.13 -52.94
C GLN A 13 19.99 38.22 -53.48
N THR A 14 20.82 37.68 -52.59
CA THR A 14 21.75 36.59 -52.89
C THR A 14 21.12 35.26 -52.52
N ASP A 15 21.00 34.42 -53.52
CA ASP A 15 20.75 32.99 -53.41
C ASP A 15 22.08 32.22 -53.33
N ALA A 16 21.99 31.06 -52.67
CA ALA A 16 22.84 29.87 -52.77
C ALA A 16 24.31 29.92 -52.29
N GLY A 17 24.49 29.45 -51.05
CA GLY A 17 25.68 28.75 -50.58
C GLY A 17 25.24 27.56 -49.71
N LEU A 18 25.38 26.35 -50.24
CA LEU A 18 24.99 25.06 -49.68
C LEU A 18 25.71 24.75 -48.35
N GLU A 19 24.99 24.69 -47.22
CA GLU A 19 25.28 23.79 -46.09
C GLU A 19 23.97 23.44 -45.32
N ASP A 20 23.74 22.13 -45.17
CA ASP A 20 22.86 21.40 -44.23
C ASP A 20 21.50 22.00 -43.81
N ILE A 21 20.42 21.50 -44.45
CA ILE A 21 19.07 21.59 -43.91
C ILE A 21 18.54 20.18 -43.64
N ALA A 22 18.18 19.96 -42.39
CA ALA A 22 17.67 18.75 -41.78
C ALA A 22 16.56 18.08 -42.61
N ASN A 23 16.77 16.80 -42.92
CA ASN A 23 15.70 15.88 -43.24
C ASN A 23 15.25 15.14 -41.96
N ASP A 24 13.94 14.96 -41.90
CA ASP A 24 13.16 14.12 -41.00
C ASP A 24 12.95 14.62 -39.57
N ALA A 25 11.89 15.43 -39.44
CA ALA A 25 11.07 15.44 -38.25
C ALA A 25 10.69 13.99 -37.86
N PRO A 26 10.71 13.62 -36.57
CA PRO A 26 10.26 12.30 -36.15
C PRO A 26 8.78 12.16 -36.52
N ILE A 27 8.52 11.29 -37.50
CA ILE A 27 7.18 10.77 -37.76
C ILE A 27 6.69 10.22 -36.43
N ASP A 28 5.61 10.80 -35.90
CA ASP A 28 4.91 10.33 -34.71
C ASP A 28 4.36 8.94 -35.02
N ARG A 29 5.20 7.92 -34.79
CA ARG A 29 4.78 6.52 -34.92
C ARG A 29 3.81 6.30 -33.78
N PRO A 30 2.57 5.84 -34.05
CA PRO A 30 1.65 5.49 -32.99
C PRO A 30 2.37 4.54 -32.04
N ALA A 31 2.39 4.89 -30.76
CA ALA A 31 2.99 4.08 -29.72
C ALA A 31 2.51 2.64 -29.92
N ALA A 32 3.46 1.70 -29.99
CA ALA A 32 3.12 0.29 -30.14
C ALA A 32 2.05 -0.06 -29.08
N PRO A 33 0.96 -0.75 -29.45
CA PRO A 33 -0.07 -1.10 -28.49
C PRO A 33 0.62 -1.80 -27.31
N LYS A 34 0.45 -1.25 -26.10
CA LYS A 34 1.02 -1.83 -24.88
C LYS A 34 0.63 -3.30 -24.90
N LYS A 35 1.62 -4.20 -24.90
CA LYS A 35 1.38 -5.65 -24.93
C LYS A 35 0.35 -5.95 -23.86
N ILE A 36 -0.79 -6.51 -24.24
CA ILE A 36 -1.76 -7.06 -23.31
C ILE A 36 -0.98 -8.11 -22.54
N HIS A 37 -0.65 -7.81 -21.28
CA HIS A 37 -0.01 -8.77 -20.40
C HIS A 37 -0.92 -9.99 -20.33
N ASP A 38 -0.35 -11.18 -20.52
CA ASP A 38 -1.07 -12.43 -20.36
C ASP A 38 -1.93 -12.40 -19.09
N THR A 39 -3.26 -12.34 -19.30
CA THR A 39 -4.31 -12.20 -18.29
C THR A 39 -4.94 -13.53 -17.91
N THR A 40 -4.50 -14.65 -18.52
CA THR A 40 -5.07 -15.98 -18.28
C THR A 40 -4.96 -16.41 -16.82
N TRP A 41 -3.93 -15.94 -16.10
CA TRP A 41 -3.78 -16.17 -14.66
C TRP A 41 -4.97 -15.67 -13.83
N MET A 42 -5.69 -14.64 -14.28
CA MET A 42 -6.87 -14.12 -13.59
C MET A 42 -8.03 -15.11 -13.65
N LEU A 43 -8.09 -15.94 -14.68
CA LEU A 43 -9.19 -16.88 -14.89
C LEU A 43 -8.93 -18.24 -14.24
N THR A 44 -7.81 -18.37 -13.50
CA THR A 44 -7.50 -19.60 -12.78
C THR A 44 -8.57 -19.87 -11.72
N ASN A 45 -9.32 -20.96 -11.90
CA ASN A 45 -10.50 -21.39 -11.13
C ASN A 45 -11.80 -20.62 -11.42
N ALA A 46 -11.83 -19.74 -12.41
CA ALA A 46 -13.06 -19.11 -12.89
C ALA A 46 -13.69 -19.95 -14.02
N ASN A 47 -15.03 -20.00 -14.06
CA ASN A 47 -15.74 -20.53 -15.22
C ASN A 47 -15.86 -19.44 -16.29
N GLU A 48 -14.90 -19.38 -17.22
CA GLU A 48 -14.85 -18.38 -18.30
C GLU A 48 -16.10 -18.36 -19.19
N GLN A 49 -16.87 -19.44 -19.20
CA GLN A 49 -18.09 -19.57 -20.00
C GLN A 49 -19.30 -18.94 -19.31
N GLN A 50 -19.16 -18.50 -18.04
CA GLN A 50 -20.24 -17.99 -17.22
C GLN A 50 -19.88 -16.62 -16.64
N ILE A 51 -20.08 -15.58 -17.44
CA ILE A 51 -20.02 -14.19 -16.96
C ILE A 51 -21.34 -13.87 -16.26
N ALA A 52 -21.30 -13.75 -14.92
CA ALA A 52 -22.47 -13.37 -14.14
C ALA A 52 -22.87 -11.90 -14.38
N LEU A 53 -21.90 -10.98 -14.44
CA LEU A 53 -22.12 -9.57 -14.68
C LEU A 53 -20.88 -8.93 -15.33
N GLY A 54 -21.11 -8.13 -16.37
CA GLY A 54 -20.09 -7.25 -16.94
C GLY A 54 -20.38 -5.81 -16.54
N ILE A 55 -19.43 -5.15 -15.89
CA ILE A 55 -19.50 -3.73 -15.55
C ILE A 55 -18.41 -3.02 -16.35
N ARG A 56 -18.82 -2.06 -17.18
CA ARG A 56 -17.89 -1.16 -17.87
C ARG A 56 -17.78 0.13 -17.06
N LEU A 57 -16.73 0.90 -17.33
CA LEU A 57 -16.52 2.14 -16.59
C LEU A 57 -17.64 3.15 -16.83
N GLU A 58 -18.23 3.18 -18.04
CA GLU A 58 -19.42 3.98 -18.34
C GLU A 58 -20.68 3.54 -17.57
N ASP A 59 -20.69 2.33 -17.02
CA ASP A 59 -21.80 1.82 -16.20
C ASP A 59 -21.65 2.26 -14.72
N VAL A 60 -20.48 2.79 -14.32
CA VAL A 60 -20.22 3.28 -12.95
C VAL A 60 -20.80 4.68 -12.78
N GLN A 61 -21.73 4.82 -11.84
CA GLN A 61 -22.38 6.09 -11.51
C GLN A 61 -21.87 6.65 -10.18
N GLN A 62 -21.83 7.97 -10.08
CA GLN A 62 -21.51 8.64 -8.83
C GLN A 62 -22.57 8.33 -7.77
N SER A 63 -22.13 7.93 -6.59
CA SER A 63 -23.02 7.73 -5.44
C SER A 63 -23.57 9.07 -4.95
N ALA A 64 -24.81 9.07 -4.45
CA ALA A 64 -25.38 10.23 -3.75
C ALA A 64 -24.79 10.39 -2.33
N ASN A 65 -24.21 9.33 -1.77
CA ASN A 65 -23.60 9.37 -0.45
C ASN A 65 -22.23 10.05 -0.52
N GLN A 66 -21.98 10.96 0.41
CA GLN A 66 -20.67 11.59 0.55
C GLN A 66 -19.70 10.63 1.22
N VAL A 67 -18.51 10.50 0.66
CA VAL A 67 -17.39 9.80 1.29
C VAL A 67 -16.67 10.80 2.18
N THR A 68 -16.53 10.51 3.48
CA THR A 68 -15.81 11.41 4.39
C THR A 68 -15.06 10.68 5.50
N SER A 69 -13.95 11.27 5.95
CA SER A 69 -13.14 10.83 7.10
C SER A 69 -13.66 11.34 8.45
N LYS A 70 -14.61 12.29 8.46
CA LYS A 70 -15.13 12.93 9.69
C LYS A 70 -15.76 11.98 10.69
N GLY A 71 -16.29 10.85 10.21
CA GLY A 71 -16.90 9.81 11.06
C GLY A 71 -15.89 9.11 11.98
N GLY A 72 -14.59 9.34 11.79
CA GLY A 72 -13.54 8.66 12.53
C GLY A 72 -13.32 7.22 12.04
N HIS A 73 -12.69 6.43 12.89
CA HIS A 73 -12.42 5.02 12.65
C HIS A 73 -12.25 4.30 13.99
N GLU A 74 -12.38 2.99 13.94
CA GLU A 74 -12.12 2.09 15.05
C GLU A 74 -11.03 1.09 14.66
N LEU A 75 -10.09 0.83 15.57
CA LEU A 75 -9.12 -0.25 15.42
C LEU A 75 -9.70 -1.52 16.02
N LEU A 76 -10.00 -2.51 15.18
CA LEU A 76 -10.55 -3.79 15.64
C LEU A 76 -9.45 -4.73 16.14
N CYS A 77 -8.35 -4.84 15.40
CA CYS A 77 -7.20 -5.67 15.77
C CYS A 77 -5.94 -5.25 15.02
N SER A 78 -4.80 -5.74 15.48
CA SER A 78 -3.52 -5.67 14.79
C SER A 78 -2.73 -6.96 14.95
N TYR A 79 -1.76 -7.18 14.06
CA TYR A 79 -0.82 -8.29 14.14
C TYR A 79 0.42 -8.00 13.29
N SER A 80 1.54 -8.62 13.66
CA SER A 80 2.74 -8.67 12.80
C SER A 80 2.95 -10.09 12.31
N TRP A 81 3.32 -10.29 11.05
CA TRP A 81 3.75 -11.64 10.64
C TRP A 81 5.06 -12.02 11.31
N LYS A 82 5.24 -13.31 11.56
CA LYS A 82 6.55 -13.91 11.87
C LYS A 82 7.08 -14.63 10.64
N GLN A 83 8.37 -14.51 10.33
CA GLN A 83 9.00 -15.30 9.27
C GLN A 83 9.20 -16.74 9.72
N THR A 84 8.32 -17.63 9.26
CA THR A 84 8.30 -19.08 9.53
C THR A 84 7.75 -19.81 8.31
N ASP A 85 8.00 -21.12 8.23
CA ASP A 85 7.50 -21.95 7.12
C ASP A 85 5.97 -22.12 7.13
N SER A 86 5.35 -21.99 8.30
CA SER A 86 3.89 -22.00 8.47
C SER A 86 3.36 -20.61 8.81
N PRO A 87 2.14 -20.24 8.38
CA PRO A 87 1.53 -18.96 8.74
C PRO A 87 1.53 -18.76 10.26
N THR A 88 2.21 -17.70 10.71
CA THR A 88 2.36 -17.38 12.14
C THR A 88 2.34 -15.88 12.32
N ILE A 89 1.56 -15.40 13.29
CA ILE A 89 1.42 -13.98 13.61
C ILE A 89 1.69 -13.72 15.09
N TYR A 90 2.25 -12.56 15.38
CA TYR A 90 2.25 -11.95 16.70
C TYR A 90 0.99 -11.12 16.87
N VAL A 91 0.31 -11.25 18.00
CA VAL A 91 -0.92 -10.50 18.33
C VAL A 91 -0.74 -9.85 19.71
N PRO A 92 -0.91 -8.52 19.85
CA PRO A 92 -1.27 -7.56 18.80
C PRO A 92 -0.15 -7.31 17.77
N GLY A 93 1.05 -7.87 17.98
CA GLY A 93 2.24 -7.44 17.27
C GLY A 93 2.60 -5.99 17.63
N THR A 94 3.64 -5.48 16.99
CA THR A 94 4.12 -4.11 17.16
C THR A 94 4.60 -3.64 15.78
N PRO A 95 4.19 -2.46 15.29
CA PRO A 95 4.82 -1.85 14.11
C PRO A 95 6.25 -1.39 14.44
N ALA A 96 7.09 -1.27 13.43
CA ALA A 96 8.44 -0.75 13.63
C ALA A 96 8.41 0.70 14.14
N THR A 97 9.33 1.07 15.02
CA THR A 97 9.41 2.43 15.57
C THR A 97 10.22 3.32 14.63
N PHE A 98 9.62 4.41 14.15
CA PHE A 98 10.27 5.38 13.27
C PHE A 98 11.35 6.17 14.02
N THR A 99 12.54 6.26 13.44
CA THR A 99 13.67 7.02 13.99
C THR A 99 13.86 8.33 13.25
N PHE A 100 13.83 9.44 14.00
CA PHE A 100 14.10 10.75 13.42
C PHE A 100 15.61 10.98 13.29
N HIS A 101 16.16 10.71 12.11
CA HIS A 101 17.53 11.11 11.76
C HIS A 101 17.55 12.50 11.12
N ASP A 102 18.52 13.32 11.51
CA ASP A 102 18.73 14.65 10.94
C ASP A 102 19.77 14.57 9.81
N PRO A 103 19.36 14.60 8.53
CA PRO A 103 20.28 14.48 7.39
C PRO A 103 21.23 15.68 7.25
N THR A 104 20.99 16.78 7.98
CA THR A 104 21.92 17.92 8.01
C THR A 104 23.11 17.66 8.95
N LYS A 105 22.98 16.72 9.88
CA LYS A 105 24.02 16.34 10.85
C LYS A 105 24.79 15.10 10.45
N THR A 106 24.17 14.21 9.68
CA THR A 106 24.80 12.96 9.24
C THR A 106 24.46 12.74 7.77
N ALA A 107 25.48 12.57 6.94
CA ALA A 107 25.28 12.17 5.55
C ALA A 107 24.73 10.75 5.53
N ILE A 108 23.57 10.56 4.90
CA ILE A 108 22.91 9.27 4.77
C ILE A 108 23.03 8.84 3.31
N GLU A 109 23.59 7.66 3.09
CA GLU A 109 23.71 7.02 1.78
C GLU A 109 23.14 5.61 1.91
N LEU A 110 22.06 5.36 1.17
CA LEU A 110 21.33 4.10 1.21
C LEU A 110 21.73 3.22 0.02
N ALA A 111 21.86 1.92 0.26
CA ALA A 111 21.97 0.97 -0.82
C ALA A 111 20.67 0.93 -1.64
N ALA A 112 20.77 0.60 -2.92
CA ALA A 112 19.57 0.29 -3.71
C ALA A 112 18.94 -1.01 -3.20
N ASP A 113 17.62 -1.08 -3.27
CA ASP A 113 16.85 -2.25 -2.88
C ASP A 113 17.26 -3.46 -3.73
N THR A 114 17.47 -4.61 -3.08
CA THR A 114 17.83 -5.86 -3.75
C THR A 114 16.92 -7.01 -3.35
N GLY A 115 16.95 -8.08 -4.13
CA GLY A 115 16.23 -9.31 -3.84
C GLY A 115 14.74 -9.24 -4.17
N LEU A 116 14.00 -10.16 -3.56
CA LEU A 116 12.55 -10.26 -3.70
C LEU A 116 11.86 -9.59 -2.50
N HIS A 117 10.77 -8.87 -2.76
CA HIS A 117 9.90 -8.27 -1.75
C HIS A 117 8.46 -8.74 -1.94
N TRP A 118 7.67 -8.64 -0.88
CA TRP A 118 6.24 -8.93 -0.93
C TRP A 118 5.49 -7.87 -1.73
N ILE A 119 4.63 -8.32 -2.64
CA ILE A 119 3.56 -7.50 -3.23
C ILE A 119 2.29 -7.65 -2.39
N ASP A 120 2.07 -8.86 -1.86
CA ASP A 120 0.95 -9.19 -0.99
C ASP A 120 1.35 -10.39 -0.13
N GLN A 121 1.57 -10.15 1.17
CA GLN A 121 1.96 -11.19 2.12
C GLN A 121 0.87 -12.23 2.32
N HIS A 122 -0.39 -11.80 2.36
CA HIS A 122 -1.53 -12.69 2.59
C HIS A 122 -1.77 -13.60 1.39
N ALA A 123 -1.69 -13.05 0.18
CA ALA A 123 -1.78 -13.87 -1.03
C ALA A 123 -0.60 -14.85 -1.18
N GLY A 124 0.53 -14.60 -0.50
CA GLY A 124 1.67 -15.49 -0.50
C GLY A 124 1.67 -16.53 0.61
N ARG A 125 1.24 -16.16 1.82
CA ARG A 125 1.30 -16.99 3.04
C ARG A 125 0.03 -17.80 3.27
N VAL A 126 -1.13 -17.23 2.94
CA VAL A 126 -2.47 -17.82 3.13
C VAL A 126 -3.31 -17.63 1.84
N PRO A 127 -2.84 -18.15 0.68
CA PRO A 127 -3.44 -17.87 -0.63
C PRO A 127 -4.90 -18.27 -0.76
N THR A 128 -5.38 -19.25 0.02
CA THR A 128 -6.77 -19.72 -0.05
C THR A 128 -7.69 -18.88 0.84
N HIS A 129 -7.19 -18.43 1.99
CA HIS A 129 -7.98 -17.78 3.04
C HIS A 129 -7.29 -16.52 3.55
N GLN A 130 -7.24 -15.48 2.70
CA GLN A 130 -6.42 -14.29 2.97
C GLN A 130 -6.82 -13.46 4.20
N PHE A 131 -8.04 -13.62 4.68
CA PHE A 131 -8.52 -12.97 5.91
C PHE A 131 -8.41 -13.87 7.16
N GLU A 132 -7.95 -15.12 7.02
CA GLU A 132 -7.74 -16.03 8.15
C GLU A 132 -6.87 -15.42 9.27
N PRO A 133 -5.69 -14.82 9.00
CA PRO A 133 -4.87 -14.23 10.07
C PRO A 133 -5.54 -13.02 10.73
N VAL A 134 -6.41 -12.31 10.00
CA VAL A 134 -7.21 -11.21 10.56
C VAL A 134 -8.20 -11.77 11.58
N PHE A 135 -8.91 -12.84 11.25
CA PHE A 135 -9.87 -13.45 12.17
C PHE A 135 -9.22 -14.10 13.38
N GLN A 136 -8.01 -14.66 13.23
CA GLN A 136 -7.21 -15.12 14.36
C GLN A 136 -6.85 -13.96 15.30
N ALA A 137 -6.35 -12.84 14.77
CA ALA A 137 -6.02 -11.66 15.56
C ALA A 137 -7.27 -11.03 16.21
N LEU A 138 -8.39 -10.96 15.49
CA LEU A 138 -9.65 -10.44 16.00
C LEU A 138 -10.18 -11.31 17.14
N ALA A 139 -10.17 -12.64 16.99
CA ALA A 139 -10.60 -13.54 18.06
C ALA A 139 -9.75 -13.40 19.33
N ALA A 140 -8.46 -13.13 19.18
CA ALA A 140 -7.52 -12.97 20.29
C ALA A 140 -7.59 -11.58 20.97
N LEU A 141 -8.06 -10.53 20.28
CA LEU A 141 -8.13 -9.17 20.87
C LEU A 141 -9.55 -8.71 21.17
N GLN A 142 -10.53 -9.15 20.40
CA GLN A 142 -11.94 -8.71 20.44
C GLN A 142 -12.86 -9.92 20.17
N SER A 143 -12.85 -10.92 21.05
CA SER A 143 -13.58 -12.19 20.86
C SER A 143 -15.09 -12.05 20.69
N ASP A 144 -15.65 -10.92 21.14
CA ASP A 144 -17.08 -10.63 21.06
C ASP A 144 -17.46 -9.84 19.79
N GLU A 145 -16.49 -9.31 19.04
CA GLU A 145 -16.75 -8.55 17.83
C GLU A 145 -17.48 -9.40 16.79
N ARG A 146 -18.54 -8.83 16.22
CA ARG A 146 -19.36 -9.47 15.19
C ARG A 146 -19.45 -8.58 13.97
N PHE A 147 -19.51 -9.21 12.81
CA PHE A 147 -19.55 -8.50 11.52
C PHE A 147 -20.99 -8.41 10.98
N ASP A 148 -22.01 -8.58 11.83
CA ASP A 148 -23.42 -8.47 11.42
C ASP A 148 -23.77 -7.09 10.83
N ASP A 149 -23.05 -6.04 11.23
CA ASP A 149 -23.21 -4.66 10.77
C ASP A 149 -22.13 -4.21 9.76
N VAL A 150 -21.27 -5.12 9.30
CA VAL A 150 -20.20 -4.84 8.35
C VAL A 150 -20.68 -5.19 6.93
N ASP A 151 -20.62 -4.22 6.03
CA ASP A 151 -21.00 -4.43 4.63
C ASP A 151 -19.86 -5.04 3.82
N ILE A 152 -18.63 -4.52 4.00
CA ILE A 152 -17.48 -4.92 3.17
C ILE A 152 -16.23 -5.11 4.02
N VAL A 153 -15.55 -6.23 3.81
CA VAL A 153 -14.21 -6.51 4.31
C VAL A 153 -13.24 -6.55 3.13
N VAL A 154 -12.20 -5.72 3.17
CA VAL A 154 -11.28 -5.55 2.03
C VAL A 154 -9.88 -5.20 2.52
N ASN A 155 -8.88 -5.31 1.66
CA ASN A 155 -7.54 -4.76 1.93
C ASN A 155 -7.34 -3.43 1.18
N ARG A 156 -6.52 -2.54 1.73
CA ARG A 156 -6.24 -1.23 1.12
C ARG A 156 -5.71 -1.34 -0.32
N GLY A 157 -4.87 -2.34 -0.61
CA GLY A 157 -4.34 -2.55 -1.96
C GLY A 157 -5.43 -2.76 -3.02
N SER A 158 -6.50 -3.49 -2.69
CA SER A 158 -7.68 -3.66 -3.56
C SER A 158 -8.43 -2.34 -3.77
N LEU A 159 -8.60 -1.53 -2.73
CA LEU A 159 -9.23 -0.20 -2.86
C LEU A 159 -8.42 0.74 -3.74
N GLN A 160 -7.10 0.78 -3.56
CA GLN A 160 -6.21 1.57 -4.42
C GLN A 160 -6.28 1.10 -5.88
N GLN A 161 -6.39 -0.21 -6.11
CA GLN A 161 -6.50 -0.76 -7.47
C GLN A 161 -7.84 -0.37 -8.12
N LEU A 162 -8.96 -0.47 -7.39
CA LEU A 162 -10.27 -0.02 -7.86
C LEU A 162 -10.29 1.48 -8.13
N LEU A 163 -9.74 2.29 -7.23
CA LEU A 163 -9.66 3.74 -7.38
C LEU A 163 -8.80 4.15 -8.60
N LYS A 164 -7.67 3.46 -8.82
CA LYS A 164 -6.84 3.68 -10.01
C LYS A 164 -7.55 3.30 -11.30
N TRP A 165 -8.34 2.22 -11.28
CA TRP A 165 -9.12 1.79 -12.43
C TRP A 165 -10.20 2.81 -12.80
N VAL A 166 -11.02 3.25 -11.85
CA VAL A 166 -12.09 4.23 -12.12
C VAL A 166 -11.56 5.61 -12.55
N ASN A 167 -10.35 5.98 -12.07
CA ASN A 167 -9.70 7.23 -12.45
C ASN A 167 -8.82 7.13 -13.71
N HIS A 168 -8.88 6.03 -14.46
CA HIS A 168 -8.03 5.80 -15.64
C HIS A 168 -6.52 5.89 -15.38
N LYS A 169 -6.07 5.71 -14.13
CA LYS A 169 -4.65 5.79 -13.75
C LYS A 169 -3.90 4.48 -13.95
N SER A 170 -4.61 3.36 -14.12
CA SER A 170 -4.00 2.06 -14.40
C SER A 170 -4.84 1.25 -15.39
N HIS A 171 -4.15 0.58 -16.31
CA HIS A 171 -4.71 -0.44 -17.20
C HIS A 171 -4.23 -1.85 -16.84
N GLN A 172 -3.57 -1.98 -15.69
CA GLN A 172 -3.14 -3.28 -15.20
C GLN A 172 -4.37 -4.11 -14.85
N ALA A 173 -4.48 -5.28 -15.46
CA ALA A 173 -5.51 -6.23 -15.13
C ALA A 173 -5.28 -6.79 -13.72
N PHE A 174 -6.36 -6.96 -12.96
CA PHE A 174 -6.34 -7.43 -11.58
C PHE A 174 -7.50 -8.42 -11.33
N HIS A 175 -7.39 -9.21 -10.27
CA HIS A 175 -8.39 -10.19 -9.88
C HIS A 175 -8.68 -10.04 -8.39
N LEU A 176 -9.96 -9.91 -8.06
CA LEU A 176 -10.49 -9.99 -6.70
C LEU A 176 -11.38 -11.22 -6.56
N ASP A 177 -11.14 -12.02 -5.52
CA ASP A 177 -12.05 -13.09 -5.10
C ASP A 177 -13.16 -12.44 -4.24
N LEU A 178 -14.42 -12.76 -4.54
CA LEU A 178 -15.59 -12.20 -3.88
C LEU A 178 -16.35 -13.31 -3.15
N ASP A 179 -16.34 -13.24 -1.82
CA ASP A 179 -17.07 -14.18 -0.95
C ASP A 179 -18.14 -13.41 -0.16
N ILE A 180 -19.36 -13.97 -0.07
CA ILE A 180 -20.43 -13.40 0.76
C ILE A 180 -20.72 -14.35 1.93
N VAL A 181 -20.66 -13.83 3.15
CA VAL A 181 -21.04 -14.54 4.37
C VAL A 181 -22.11 -13.72 5.09
N GLY A 182 -23.32 -14.27 5.20
CA GLY A 182 -24.47 -13.47 5.66
C GLY A 182 -24.71 -12.30 4.71
N ASN A 183 -24.60 -11.08 5.24
CA ASN A 183 -24.73 -9.83 4.46
C ASN A 183 -23.40 -9.15 4.16
N THR A 184 -22.27 -9.71 4.61
CA THR A 184 -20.95 -9.10 4.46
C THR A 184 -20.24 -9.64 3.23
N LEU A 185 -19.69 -8.73 2.42
CA LEU A 185 -18.89 -9.04 1.24
C LEU A 185 -17.38 -8.97 1.57
N PHE A 186 -16.66 -10.04 1.28
CA PHE A 186 -15.21 -10.15 1.44
C PHE A 186 -14.52 -10.03 0.09
N LEU A 187 -13.54 -9.13 -0.02
CA LEU A 187 -12.74 -8.89 -1.23
C LEU A 187 -11.31 -9.38 -1.02
N GLY A 188 -11.06 -10.66 -1.35
CA GLY A 188 -9.72 -11.22 -1.46
C GLY A 188 -9.00 -10.71 -2.70
N ARG A 189 -7.66 -10.60 -2.67
CA ARG A 189 -6.86 -10.14 -3.82
C ARG A 189 -6.02 -11.27 -4.37
N LYS A 190 -6.26 -11.70 -5.61
CA LYS A 190 -5.40 -12.67 -6.28
C LYS A 190 -4.29 -11.95 -7.05
N VAL A 191 -3.05 -12.33 -6.78
CA VAL A 191 -1.87 -11.76 -7.45
C VAL A 191 -1.15 -12.84 -8.27
N LYS A 192 -0.65 -12.47 -9.46
CA LYS A 192 0.10 -13.40 -10.32
C LYS A 192 1.36 -13.96 -9.63
N LYS A 193 2.04 -13.10 -8.87
CA LYS A 193 3.18 -13.45 -8.04
C LYS A 193 3.07 -12.68 -6.71
N PRO A 194 3.15 -13.36 -5.56
CA PRO A 194 3.08 -12.67 -4.26
C PRO A 194 4.37 -11.93 -3.92
N LYS A 195 5.47 -12.21 -4.65
CA LYS A 195 6.73 -11.48 -4.56
C LYS A 195 7.17 -10.93 -5.91
N ALA A 196 7.79 -9.76 -5.89
CA ALA A 196 8.45 -9.14 -7.04
C ALA A 196 9.93 -8.88 -6.74
N ALA A 197 10.73 -8.81 -7.79
CA ALA A 197 12.10 -8.33 -7.68
C ALA A 197 12.07 -6.80 -7.54
N SER A 198 12.97 -6.26 -6.72
CA SER A 198 13.17 -4.82 -6.62
C SER A 198 13.56 -4.24 -7.97
N SER A 199 12.99 -3.09 -8.31
CA SER A 199 13.38 -2.35 -9.51
C SER A 199 14.80 -1.83 -9.35
N ALA A 200 15.53 -1.73 -10.47
CA ALA A 200 16.81 -1.02 -10.47
C ALA A 200 16.62 0.39 -9.91
N ASP A 201 17.54 0.83 -9.06
CA ASP A 201 17.52 2.16 -8.42
C ASP A 201 16.25 2.45 -7.59
N SER A 202 15.60 1.42 -7.03
CA SER A 202 14.61 1.60 -5.97
C SER A 202 15.30 1.67 -4.60
N TYR A 203 14.72 2.43 -3.67
CA TYR A 203 15.29 2.69 -2.34
C TYR A 203 14.19 2.76 -1.25
N GLY A 204 12.99 2.27 -1.54
CA GLY A 204 11.84 2.32 -0.63
C GLY A 204 12.12 1.54 0.64
N ARG A 205 12.51 0.28 0.48
CA ARG A 205 12.74 -0.61 1.61
C ARG A 205 14.00 -0.25 2.37
N SER A 206 15.08 0.07 1.66
CA SER A 206 16.34 0.49 2.30
C SER A 206 16.14 1.78 3.10
N PHE A 207 15.19 2.62 2.70
CA PHE A 207 14.77 3.79 3.46
C PHE A 207 13.96 3.40 4.69
N GLU A 208 12.94 2.55 4.55
CA GLU A 208 12.18 2.00 5.69
C GLU A 208 13.13 1.34 6.71
N GLU A 209 13.95 0.38 6.29
CA GLU A 209 14.95 -0.33 7.10
C GLU A 209 15.92 0.60 7.83
N PHE A 210 16.28 1.76 7.23
CA PHE A 210 17.18 2.72 7.87
C PHE A 210 16.47 3.60 8.91
N PHE A 211 15.23 3.99 8.62
CA PHE A 211 14.46 4.94 9.43
C PHE A 211 13.50 4.26 10.40
N THR A 212 13.58 2.94 10.57
CA THR A 212 12.79 2.22 11.55
C THR A 212 13.65 1.28 12.39
N ILE A 213 13.15 0.97 13.58
CA ILE A 213 13.71 -0.04 14.47
C ILE A 213 12.59 -1.02 14.81
N GLU A 214 12.80 -2.29 14.47
CA GLU A 214 11.89 -3.37 14.84
C GLU A 214 11.86 -3.58 16.35
N ASP A 215 10.71 -4.02 16.85
CA ASP A 215 10.57 -4.42 18.25
C ASP A 215 11.50 -5.61 18.54
N PRO A 216 12.50 -5.47 19.43
CA PRO A 216 13.46 -6.53 19.72
C PRO A 216 12.81 -7.77 20.34
N GLU A 217 11.59 -7.64 20.87
CA GLU A 217 10.84 -8.76 21.39
C GLU A 217 10.14 -9.57 20.29
N LEU A 218 9.88 -9.00 19.11
CA LEU A 218 9.23 -9.68 18.01
C LEU A 218 10.25 -10.29 17.04
N GLU A 219 10.80 -11.43 17.45
CA GLU A 219 11.83 -12.12 16.68
C GLU A 219 11.34 -12.46 15.25
N ASN A 220 12.08 -12.01 14.24
CA ASN A 220 11.77 -12.19 12.82
C ASN A 220 10.37 -11.68 12.43
N ALA A 221 9.94 -10.53 12.98
CA ALA A 221 8.77 -9.82 12.48
C ALA A 221 8.93 -9.44 11.00
N ASP A 222 7.83 -9.45 10.25
CA ASP A 222 7.81 -9.15 8.80
C ASP A 222 6.50 -8.45 8.43
N GLY A 223 6.46 -7.12 8.55
CA GLY A 223 5.27 -6.33 8.26
C GLY A 223 4.23 -6.40 9.36
N HIS A 224 3.63 -5.25 9.65
CA HIS A 224 2.58 -5.07 10.64
C HIS A 224 1.28 -4.67 9.96
N HIS A 225 0.19 -5.33 10.34
CA HIS A 225 -1.11 -5.20 9.73
C HIS A 225 -2.16 -4.84 10.76
N ARG A 226 -3.12 -4.03 10.34
CA ARG A 226 -4.18 -3.51 11.20
C ARG A 226 -5.52 -3.61 10.48
N MET A 227 -6.57 -3.81 11.27
CA MET A 227 -7.94 -3.85 10.76
C MET A 227 -8.72 -2.65 11.28
N LEU A 228 -9.14 -1.78 10.37
CA LEU A 228 -9.83 -0.53 10.70
C LEU A 228 -11.27 -0.59 10.24
N LYS A 229 -12.22 -0.28 11.13
CA LYS A 229 -13.64 -0.12 10.81
C LYS A 229 -13.96 1.36 10.63
N TYR A 230 -14.59 1.72 9.51
CA TYR A 230 -15.03 3.09 9.25
C TYR A 230 -16.13 3.16 8.18
N ASP A 231 -16.88 4.26 8.16
CA ASP A 231 -17.84 4.56 7.09
C ASP A 231 -17.11 4.96 5.80
N PHE A 232 -17.58 4.42 4.67
CA PHE A 232 -17.19 4.82 3.34
C PHE A 232 -18.43 5.08 2.48
N GLY A 233 -18.95 6.30 2.53
CA GLY A 233 -20.09 6.66 1.69
C GLY A 233 -21.35 5.85 2.03
N GLY A 234 -21.60 5.65 3.33
CA GLY A 234 -22.73 4.87 3.83
C GLY A 234 -22.51 3.35 3.87
N LEU A 235 -21.31 2.87 3.55
CA LEU A 235 -20.93 1.47 3.71
C LEU A 235 -20.05 1.33 4.96
N ASN A 236 -20.44 0.44 5.87
CA ASN A 236 -19.63 0.05 7.01
C ASN A 236 -18.51 -0.86 6.52
N MET A 237 -17.31 -0.30 6.35
CA MET A 237 -16.16 -1.01 5.85
C MET A 237 -15.23 -1.44 6.97
N VAL A 238 -14.67 -2.63 6.81
CA VAL A 238 -13.51 -3.09 7.59
C VAL A 238 -12.34 -3.28 6.62
N VAL A 239 -11.28 -2.48 6.81
CA VAL A 239 -10.16 -2.39 5.88
C VAL A 239 -8.87 -2.86 6.53
N ARG A 240 -8.23 -3.86 5.90
CA ARG A 240 -6.89 -4.32 6.25
C ARG A 240 -5.84 -3.39 5.66
N VAL A 241 -4.97 -2.87 6.51
CA VAL A 241 -3.92 -1.93 6.15
C VAL A 241 -2.59 -2.46 6.65
N GLU A 242 -1.54 -2.29 5.85
CA GLU A 242 -0.17 -2.43 6.32
C GLU A 242 0.24 -1.10 6.94
N ALA A 243 0.87 -1.16 8.11
CA ALA A 243 1.38 0.00 8.82
C ALA A 243 2.90 -0.15 8.97
N ASP A 244 3.62 0.63 8.19
CA ASP A 244 5.08 0.52 8.06
C ASP A 244 5.80 0.92 9.34
N ALA A 245 5.31 1.95 10.04
CA ALA A 245 5.92 2.42 11.27
C ALA A 245 4.96 3.18 12.21
N CYS A 246 5.40 3.35 13.46
CA CYS A 246 4.84 4.27 14.43
C CYS A 246 5.85 5.34 14.86
N VAL A 247 5.39 6.52 15.28
CA VAL A 247 6.27 7.49 15.94
C VAL A 247 6.58 7.02 17.37
N PRO A 248 7.82 7.23 17.87
CA PRO A 248 8.18 6.85 19.24
C PRO A 248 7.27 7.57 20.23
N ASN A 249 6.71 6.83 21.18
CA ASN A 249 5.87 7.41 22.22
C ASN A 249 6.14 6.72 23.54
N THR A 250 6.50 7.49 24.58
CA THR A 250 6.78 6.95 25.92
C THR A 250 5.56 6.90 26.83
N GLU A 251 4.38 7.35 26.36
CA GLU A 251 3.18 7.49 27.19
C GLU A 251 2.07 6.47 26.88
N TYR A 252 2.12 5.80 25.72
CA TYR A 252 0.99 4.99 25.20
C TYR A 252 1.40 3.56 24.86
N ASP A 253 2.33 2.98 25.64
CA ASP A 253 2.60 1.55 25.59
C ASP A 253 1.43 0.81 26.24
N ILE A 254 0.41 0.50 25.43
CA ILE A 254 -0.75 -0.25 25.85
C ILE A 254 -0.47 -1.72 25.60
N GLU A 255 -0.11 -2.46 26.66
CA GLU A 255 -0.24 -3.91 26.63
C GLU A 255 -1.71 -4.25 26.39
N ALA A 256 -2.04 -4.70 25.18
CA ALA A 256 -3.41 -5.11 24.90
C ALA A 256 -3.72 -6.40 25.64
N PRO A 257 -4.87 -6.47 26.35
CA PRO A 257 -5.29 -7.71 26.96
C PRO A 257 -5.57 -8.72 25.85
N VAL A 258 -4.84 -9.84 25.87
CA VAL A 258 -5.14 -10.97 24.98
C VAL A 258 -6.27 -11.78 25.61
N ILE A 259 -7.34 -11.97 24.84
CA ILE A 259 -8.57 -12.63 25.26
C ILE A 259 -8.62 -14.00 24.60
N LEU A 260 -8.85 -15.04 25.41
CA LEU A 260 -9.03 -16.40 24.90
C LEU A 260 -10.40 -16.54 24.25
N HIS A 261 -10.42 -16.84 22.96
CA HIS A 261 -11.66 -17.13 22.24
C HIS A 261 -12.22 -18.52 22.66
N PRO A 262 -13.55 -18.71 22.79
CA PRO A 262 -14.13 -19.99 23.21
C PRO A 262 -13.81 -21.20 22.32
N ALA A 263 -13.41 -20.94 21.06
CA ALA A 263 -12.99 -21.97 20.10
C ALA A 263 -11.49 -22.32 20.18
N CYS A 264 -10.75 -21.77 21.16
CA CYS A 264 -9.35 -22.11 21.42
C CYS A 264 -9.24 -23.53 22.01
N ASP A 265 -8.15 -24.23 21.69
CA ASP A 265 -7.82 -25.50 22.35
C ASP A 265 -7.01 -25.22 23.63
N PRO A 266 -7.58 -25.42 24.84
CA PRO A 266 -6.92 -25.11 26.10
C PRO A 266 -5.70 -25.99 26.40
N ASP A 267 -5.57 -27.15 25.75
CA ASP A 267 -4.45 -28.08 25.95
C ASP A 267 -3.27 -27.82 24.99
N SER A 268 -3.43 -26.88 24.03
CA SER A 268 -2.37 -26.46 23.12
C SER A 268 -1.58 -25.29 23.71
N SER A 269 -0.26 -25.42 23.84
CA SER A 269 0.64 -24.34 24.29
C SER A 269 0.63 -23.11 23.36
N ASN A 270 0.02 -23.23 22.17
CA ASN A 270 -0.16 -22.16 21.17
C ASN A 270 -1.65 -21.79 20.96
N GLY A 271 -2.56 -22.30 21.79
CA GLY A 271 -4.01 -22.26 21.58
C GLY A 271 -4.68 -20.91 21.90
N LEU A 272 -4.26 -19.83 21.25
CA LEU A 272 -4.89 -18.50 21.37
C LEU A 272 -5.83 -18.16 20.20
N GLY A 273 -5.83 -19.00 19.16
CA GLY A 273 -6.58 -18.78 17.93
C GLY A 273 -7.85 -19.64 17.80
N ILE A 274 -8.68 -19.29 16.83
CA ILE A 274 -9.81 -20.08 16.36
C ILE A 274 -9.30 -21.43 15.85
N SER A 275 -9.73 -22.52 16.48
CA SER A 275 -9.45 -23.87 15.99
C SER A 275 -10.32 -24.20 14.78
N HIS A 276 -9.71 -24.56 13.65
CA HIS A 276 -10.41 -25.05 12.46
C HIS A 276 -9.57 -26.07 11.68
N LYS A 277 -10.23 -26.87 10.83
CA LYS A 277 -9.59 -27.92 9.99
C LYS A 277 -9.29 -27.44 8.57
N GLY A 278 -9.20 -26.12 8.37
CA GLY A 278 -8.96 -25.53 7.06
C GLY A 278 -7.51 -25.74 6.60
N PRO A 279 -7.22 -25.60 5.31
CA PRO A 279 -5.85 -25.42 4.86
C PRO A 279 -5.28 -24.15 5.49
N GLU A 280 -3.96 -24.11 5.72
CA GLU A 280 -3.23 -22.88 6.07
C GLU A 280 -3.64 -22.23 7.41
N VAL A 281 -3.83 -23.04 8.46
CA VAL A 281 -4.09 -22.55 9.83
C VAL A 281 -2.98 -21.63 10.31
N THR A 282 -3.31 -20.40 10.72
CA THR A 282 -2.35 -19.46 11.28
C THR A 282 -2.15 -19.69 12.78
N SER A 283 -0.89 -19.84 13.16
CA SER A 283 -0.47 -19.88 14.56
C SER A 283 -0.44 -18.47 15.16
N VAL A 284 -0.96 -18.33 16.38
CA VAL A 284 -0.98 -17.05 17.11
C VAL A 284 0.02 -17.08 18.25
N ILE A 285 0.85 -16.04 18.34
CA ILE A 285 1.74 -15.79 19.46
C ILE A 285 1.30 -14.49 20.14
N ALA A 286 0.85 -14.57 21.39
CA ALA A 286 0.47 -13.40 22.19
C ALA A 286 1.72 -12.58 22.56
N LYS A 287 2.06 -11.59 21.73
CA LYS A 287 3.24 -10.75 21.90
C LYS A 287 3.12 -9.44 21.12
N GLY A 288 3.77 -8.42 21.65
CA GLY A 288 3.82 -7.07 21.08
C GLY A 288 2.88 -6.10 21.79
N THR A 289 2.94 -4.84 21.38
CA THR A 289 2.24 -3.72 22.00
C THR A 289 1.25 -3.12 21.02
N LEU A 290 0.01 -2.93 21.46
CA LEU A 290 -1.03 -2.33 20.62
C LEU A 290 -0.84 -0.81 20.57
N ILE A 291 -0.30 -0.33 19.46
CA ILE A 291 -0.02 1.09 19.27
C ILE A 291 -1.28 1.83 18.76
N PRO A 292 -1.68 2.98 19.34
CA PRO A 292 -2.77 3.81 18.83
C PRO A 292 -2.61 4.21 17.35
N GLN A 293 -3.72 4.23 16.60
CA GLN A 293 -3.71 4.63 15.18
C GLN A 293 -3.19 6.06 14.94
N SER A 294 -3.38 6.95 15.92
CA SER A 294 -2.87 8.33 15.89
C SER A 294 -1.33 8.45 15.87
N LEU A 295 -0.62 7.36 16.15
CA LEU A 295 0.85 7.33 16.13
C LEU A 295 1.41 6.70 14.85
N MET A 296 0.58 6.21 13.93
CA MET A 296 1.09 5.64 12.69
C MET A 296 1.73 6.69 11.81
N ILE A 297 2.80 6.31 11.12
CA ILE A 297 3.50 7.16 10.18
C ILE A 297 3.89 6.37 8.93
N GLU A 298 3.66 6.99 7.78
CA GLU A 298 3.98 6.42 6.47
C GLU A 298 5.33 6.96 5.94
N PRO A 299 6.41 6.19 5.98
CA PRO A 299 7.68 6.56 5.34
C PRO A 299 7.62 6.43 3.81
N LYS A 300 8.17 7.40 3.07
CA LYS A 300 8.35 7.31 1.60
C LYS A 300 9.70 7.86 1.18
N SER A 301 10.40 7.18 0.28
CA SER A 301 11.81 7.46 -0.05
C SER A 301 12.06 8.37 -1.27
N ASN A 302 11.03 8.62 -2.09
CA ASN A 302 11.15 9.37 -3.35
C ASN A 302 10.01 10.37 -3.59
N GLU A 303 9.23 10.67 -2.56
CA GLU A 303 8.02 11.49 -2.69
C GLU A 303 8.27 12.89 -2.13
N ASP A 304 8.00 13.94 -2.92
CA ASP A 304 7.91 15.31 -2.39
C ASP A 304 6.46 15.64 -1.98
N THR A 305 5.50 14.83 -2.44
CA THR A 305 4.06 14.98 -2.25
C THR A 305 3.53 13.98 -1.23
N MET A 306 2.56 14.44 -0.45
CA MET A 306 1.89 13.58 0.54
C MET A 306 1.08 12.50 -0.19
N PRO A 307 1.21 11.21 0.16
CA PRO A 307 0.43 10.13 -0.46
C PRO A 307 -1.00 10.13 0.10
N LYS A 308 -1.78 11.20 -0.19
CA LYS A 308 -3.12 11.45 0.38
C LYS A 308 -4.04 10.23 0.29
N GLU A 309 -4.05 9.55 -0.86
CA GLU A 309 -4.83 8.33 -1.09
C GLU A 309 -4.52 7.23 -0.06
N GLN A 310 -3.23 6.93 0.14
CA GLN A 310 -2.80 5.88 1.07
C GLN A 310 -3.12 6.28 2.51
N LEU A 311 -2.75 7.51 2.90
CA LEU A 311 -3.03 8.02 4.25
C LEU A 311 -4.52 8.02 4.59
N TRP A 312 -5.37 8.36 3.62
CA TRP A 312 -6.81 8.40 3.81
C TRP A 312 -7.41 7.01 4.02
N PHE A 313 -7.03 6.02 3.19
CA PHE A 313 -7.50 4.64 3.35
C PHE A 313 -6.94 3.98 4.61
N ASP A 314 -5.67 4.25 4.92
CA ASP A 314 -5.00 3.67 6.09
C ASP A 314 -5.40 4.36 7.40
N ARG A 315 -6.14 5.49 7.32
CA ARG A 315 -6.37 6.41 8.45
C ARG A 315 -5.07 6.76 9.18
N THR A 316 -3.99 6.87 8.43
CA THR A 316 -2.65 7.19 8.94
C THR A 316 -2.51 8.71 8.96
N PRO A 317 -2.27 9.32 10.13
CA PRO A 317 -2.32 10.78 10.26
C PRO A 317 -1.13 11.48 9.62
N SER A 318 0.01 10.81 9.50
CA SER A 318 1.27 11.46 9.12
C SER A 318 2.08 10.63 8.14
N CYS A 319 2.92 11.31 7.37
CA CYS A 319 3.95 10.67 6.55
C CYS A 319 5.32 11.33 6.77
N SER A 320 6.35 10.54 6.53
CA SER A 320 7.75 10.99 6.52
C SER A 320 8.31 10.85 5.12
N LEU A 321 8.56 11.98 4.48
CA LEU A 321 8.96 12.05 3.08
C LEU A 321 10.46 12.30 2.96
N GLY A 322 11.15 11.28 2.52
CA GLY A 322 12.53 11.31 2.10
C GLY A 322 12.65 11.57 0.61
N ARG A 323 13.63 12.39 0.21
CA ARG A 323 14.02 12.48 -1.21
C ARG A 323 15.43 11.95 -1.40
N ILE A 324 15.53 10.84 -2.13
CA ILE A 324 16.80 10.25 -2.55
C ILE A 324 17.15 10.73 -3.96
N ARG A 325 18.42 11.10 -4.18
CA ARG A 325 18.99 11.46 -5.49
C ARG A 325 20.34 10.78 -5.66
N ASP A 326 20.87 10.79 -6.90
CA ASP A 326 22.27 10.49 -7.26
C ASP A 326 22.91 9.35 -6.43
N ASN A 327 22.62 8.10 -6.80
CA ASN A 327 23.19 6.88 -6.19
C ASN A 327 22.90 6.74 -4.68
N GLY A 328 21.65 6.89 -4.26
CA GLY A 328 21.25 6.60 -2.87
C GLY A 328 21.52 7.71 -1.85
N LYS A 329 21.96 8.90 -2.30
CA LYS A 329 22.26 10.02 -1.40
C LYS A 329 21.00 10.72 -0.93
N PHE A 330 20.86 10.77 0.38
CA PHE A 330 19.74 11.36 1.07
C PHE A 330 20.06 12.79 1.51
N ARG A 331 19.15 13.75 1.24
CA ARG A 331 19.39 15.17 1.59
C ARG A 331 18.42 15.74 2.61
N ARG A 332 17.19 15.22 2.67
CA ARG A 332 16.13 15.84 3.46
C ARG A 332 15.05 14.85 3.82
N LEU A 333 14.61 14.93 5.07
CA LEU A 333 13.41 14.31 5.61
C LEU A 333 12.36 15.40 5.84
N ILE A 334 11.12 15.17 5.41
CA ILE A 334 10.00 16.10 5.57
C ILE A 334 8.84 15.35 6.23
N GLY A 335 8.55 15.67 7.48
CA GLY A 335 7.32 15.24 8.12
C GLY A 335 6.12 16.05 7.59
N LYS A 336 5.02 15.37 7.28
CA LYS A 336 3.73 16.00 6.97
C LYS A 336 2.63 15.29 7.76
N THR A 337 1.56 16.02 8.05
CA THR A 337 0.35 15.51 8.67
C THR A 337 -0.81 15.77 7.72
N LEU A 338 -1.64 14.75 7.49
CA LEU A 338 -2.90 14.88 6.77
C LEU A 338 -3.88 15.63 7.68
N SER A 339 -4.01 16.94 7.47
CA SER A 339 -4.99 17.73 8.22
C SER A 339 -6.41 17.37 7.79
N GLN A 340 -7.40 17.69 8.64
CA GLN A 340 -8.81 17.53 8.27
C GLN A 340 -9.15 18.30 6.98
N ALA A 341 -8.58 19.49 6.79
CA ALA A 341 -8.78 20.27 5.57
C ALA A 341 -8.15 19.60 4.33
N ASP A 342 -6.97 18.99 4.47
CA ASP A 342 -6.33 18.26 3.38
C ASP A 342 -7.10 16.99 2.99
N ALA A 343 -7.75 16.35 3.96
CA ALA A 343 -8.61 15.19 3.75
C ALA A 343 -9.93 15.60 3.09
N GLU A 344 -10.58 16.67 3.57
CA GLU A 344 -11.80 17.24 2.97
C GLU A 344 -11.59 17.74 1.54
N GLU A 345 -10.40 18.24 1.20
CA GLU A 345 -10.06 18.63 -0.17
C GLU A 345 -9.90 17.42 -1.10
N TRP A 346 -9.49 16.27 -0.54
CA TRP A 346 -9.25 15.04 -1.30
C TRP A 346 -10.51 14.20 -1.51
N GLU A 347 -11.44 14.24 -0.54
CA GLU A 347 -12.80 13.67 -0.59
C GLU A 347 -13.67 14.32 -1.68
#